data_AF-R8HCB0-F1
#
_entry.id   AF-R8HCB0-F1
#
_cell.length_a   1.000
_cell.length_b   1.000
_cell.length_c   1.000
_cell.angle_alpha   90.00
_cell.angle_beta   90.00
_cell.angle_gamma   90.00
#
_symmetry.space_group_name_H-M   'P 1'
#
loop_
_entity.id
_entity.type
_entity.pdbx_description
1 polymer ?
#
loop_
_entity_poly.entity_id
_entity_poly.type
_entity_poly.pdbx_seq_one_letter_code
_entity_poly.pdbx_strand_id
1 'polypeptide(L)' 'MNKTELIKQVAERASLSQKDATASVQAILDQVTQALAQGVSVQLIGFGTI' A
#
# COMPACT_ATOMS: atom_id res chain seq x y z
N MET A 1 -8.51 7.00 -8.63
CA MET A 1 -7.98 6.67 -7.29
C MET A 1 -6.66 7.38 -7.12
N ASN A 2 -6.67 8.53 -6.43
CA ASN A 2 -5.46 9.14 -5.91
C ASN A 2 -5.12 8.54 -4.52
N LYS A 3 -3.96 8.90 -3.95
CA LYS A 3 -3.50 8.39 -2.66
C LYS A 3 -4.51 8.63 -1.51
N THR A 4 -5.15 9.78 -1.50
CA THR A 4 -6.13 10.16 -0.47
C THR A 4 -7.39 9.29 -0.55
N GLU A 5 -7.90 9.06 -1.76
CA GLU A 5 -9.03 8.16 -1.99
C GLU A 5 -8.70 6.73 -1.57
N LEU A 6 -7.49 6.25 -1.88
CA LEU A 6 -7.03 4.93 -1.47
C LEU A 6 -6.99 4.78 0.05
N ILE A 7 -6.40 5.75 0.76
CA ILE A 7 -6.34 5.74 2.23
C ILE A 7 -7.74 5.71 2.85
N LYS A 8 -8.67 6.51 2.32
CA LYS A 8 -10.06 6.53 2.81
C LYS A 8 -10.74 5.18 2.62
N GLN A 9 -10.62 4.59 1.43
CA GLN A 9 -11.18 3.28 1.12
C GLN A 9 -10.56 2.16 1.98
N VAL A 10 -9.25 2.21 2.24
CA VAL A 10 -8.57 1.27 3.12
C VAL A 10 -9.03 1.44 4.57
N ALA A 11 -9.14 2.68 5.06
CA ALA A 11 -9.64 2.96 6.41
C ALA A 11 -11.05 2.40 6.61
N GLU A 12 -11.96 2.65 5.66
CA GLU A 12 -13.34 2.17 5.70
C GLU A 12 -13.41 0.64 5.62
N ARG A 13 -12.70 0.01 4.68
CA ARG A 13 -12.77 -1.45 4.47
C ARG A 13 -12.06 -2.26 5.56
N ALA A 14 -10.95 -1.74 6.06
CA ALA A 14 -10.15 -2.41 7.09
C ALA A 14 -10.57 -2.00 8.52
N SER A 15 -11.58 -1.13 8.67
CA SER A 15 -12.00 -0.57 9.97
C SER A 15 -10.84 0.05 10.75
N LEU A 16 -9.93 0.72 10.05
CA LEU A 16 -8.76 1.39 10.62
C LEU A 16 -9.04 2.88 10.84
N SER A 17 -8.32 3.47 11.79
CA SER A 17 -8.30 4.93 11.89
C SER A 17 -7.64 5.52 10.63
N GLN A 18 -7.98 6.77 10.29
CA GLN A 18 -7.36 7.46 9.15
C GLN A 18 -5.83 7.53 9.28
N LYS A 19 -5.32 7.69 10.51
CA LYS A 19 -3.89 7.70 10.80
C LYS A 19 -3.26 6.35 10.49
N ASP A 20 -3.86 5.26 10.97
CA ASP A 20 -3.31 3.92 10.79
C ASP A 20 -3.39 3.49 9.32
N ALA A 21 -4.49 3.82 8.63
CA ALA A 21 -4.62 3.59 7.20
C ALA A 21 -3.57 4.38 6.39
N THR A 22 -3.30 5.64 6.76
CA THR A 22 -2.27 6.46 6.13
C THR A 22 -0.89 5.83 6.32
N ALA A 23 -0.55 5.48 7.56
CA ALA A 23 0.74 4.86 7.88
C ALA A 23 0.93 3.52 7.16
N SER A 24 -0.12 2.70 7.11
CA SER A 24 -0.08 1.38 6.45
C SER A 24 0.10 1.50 4.94
N VAL A 25 -0.68 2.36 4.27
CA VAL A 25 -0.55 2.58 2.83
C VAL A 25 0.82 3.16 2.49
N GLN A 26 1.32 4.10 3.28
CA GLN A 26 2.65 4.68 3.11
C GLN A 26 3.74 3.61 3.21
N ALA A 27 3.71 2.80 4.28
CA ALA A 27 4.71 1.77 4.52
C ALA A 27 4.76 0.73 3.39
N ILE A 28 3.60 0.32 2.86
CA ILE A 28 3.54 -0.63 1.74
C ILE A 28 4.16 0.00 0.49
N LEU A 29 3.78 1.23 0.13
CA LEU A 29 4.31 1.90 -1.05
C LEU A 29 5.82 2.12 -0.96
N ASP A 30 6.32 2.49 0.21
CA ASP A 30 7.75 2.70 0.43
C ASP A 30 8.52 1.37 0.33
N GLN A 31 8.02 0.29 0.94
CA GLN A 31 8.65 -1.02 0.87
C GLN A 31 8.66 -1.59 -0.55
N VAL A 32 7.56 -1.47 -1.29
CA VAL A 32 7.47 -1.89 -2.69
C VAL A 32 8.45 -1.08 -3.52
N THR A 33 8.50 0.24 -3.36
CA THR A 33 9.43 1.11 -4.09
C THR A 33 10.88 0.74 -3.82
N GLN A 34 11.24 0.45 -2.57
CA GLN A 34 12.59 0.03 -2.21
C GLN A 34 12.95 -1.33 -2.81
N ALA A 35 12.05 -2.31 -2.77
CA ALA A 35 12.29 -3.62 -3.37
C ALA A 35 12.51 -3.50 -4.89
N LEU A 36 11.67 -2.74 -5.59
CA LEU A 36 11.80 -2.51 -7.03
C LEU A 36 13.10 -1.76 -7.37
N ALA A 37 13.49 -0.77 -6.55
CA ALA A 37 14.76 -0.06 -6.73
C ALA A 37 15.98 -0.97 -6.58
N GLN A 38 15.87 -2.06 -5.83
CA GLN A 38 16.89 -3.10 -5.69
C GLN A 38 16.82 -4.16 -6.80
N GLY A 39 15.90 -4.03 -7.76
CA GLY A 39 15.66 -5.03 -8.80
C GLY A 39 14.96 -6.28 -8.29
N VAL A 40 14.38 -6.23 -7.07
CA VAL A 40 13.64 -7.34 -6.47
C VAL A 40 12.19 -7.26 -6.92
N SER A 41 11.72 -8.30 -7.60
CA SER A 41 10.31 -8.43 -7.95
C SER A 41 9.45 -8.64 -6.71
N VAL A 42 8.38 -7.87 -6.58
CA VAL A 42 7.42 -7.98 -5.48
C VAL A 42 6.23 -8.79 -5.94
N GLN A 43 6.02 -9.94 -5.30
CA GLN A 43 4.90 -10.82 -5.58
C GLN A 43 3.80 -10.67 -4.55
N LEU A 44 2.61 -10.22 -5.00
CA LEU A 44 1.42 -10.07 -4.18
C LEU A 44 0.35 -11.03 -4.71
N ILE A 45 0.18 -12.18 -4.04
CA ILE A 45 -0.81 -13.19 -4.43
C ILE A 45 -2.21 -12.55 -4.44
N GLY A 46 -2.92 -12.68 -5.57
CA GLY A 46 -4.23 -12.06 -5.78
C GLY A 46 -4.21 -10.63 -6.32
N PHE A 47 -3.03 -10.01 -6.46
CA PHE A 47 -2.87 -8.68 -7.09
C PHE A 47 -1.99 -8.77 -8.34
N GLY A 48 -0.88 -9.50 -8.26
CA GLY A 48 0.06 -9.70 -9.36
C GLY A 48 1.51 -9.70 -8.92
N THR A 49 2.41 -9.63 -9.89
CA THR A 49 3.85 -9.40 -9.67
C THR A 49 4.19 -8.04 -10.23
N ILE A 50 4.92 -7.24 -9.47
CA ILE A 50 5.40 -5.90 -9.87
C ILE A 50 6.90 -5.80 -9.67
#